data_AF-A0A662ULL1-F1
#
_entry.id   AF-A0A662ULL1-F1
#
_cell.length_a   1.000
_cell.length_b   1.000
_cell.length_c   1.000
_cell.angle_alpha   90.00
_cell.angle_beta   90.00
_cell.angle_gamma   90.00
#
_symmetry.space_group_name_H-M   'P 1'
#
loop_
_entity.id
_entity.type
_entity.pdbx_description
1 polymer ?
#
loop_
_entity_poly.entity_id
_entity_poly.type
_entity_poly.pdbx_seq_one_letter_code
_entity_poly.pdbx_strand_id
1 'polypeptide(L)'
;MELHVPEEPVVIKEYIRFAKKEFDKIFRKSRSAERLAVWRLEGLPKYLWGEWKSKLKKMGITWRDFLKILRHHILDMIRWAIYDSLSWEELVRQIEESIKHFIKLGEIY
;
A
#
# COMPACT_ATOMS: atom_id res chain seq x y z
N MET A 1 -2.53 -18.87 -4.69
CA MET A 1 -2.56 -18.42 -3.27
C MET A 1 -3.62 -17.37 -3.16
N GLU A 2 -4.32 -17.36 -2.02
CA GLU A 2 -5.41 -16.43 -1.73
C GLU A 2 -5.13 -15.80 -0.35
N LEU A 3 -4.41 -14.68 -0.37
CA LEU A 3 -4.61 -13.68 0.68
C LEU A 3 -6.06 -13.23 0.54
N HIS A 4 -6.79 -13.17 1.66
CA HIS A 4 -8.15 -12.64 1.58
C HIS A 4 -8.06 -11.17 1.21
N VAL A 5 -9.04 -10.67 0.46
CA VAL A 5 -9.21 -9.23 0.28
C VAL A 5 -9.83 -8.71 1.58
N PRO A 6 -9.08 -7.95 2.41
CA PRO A 6 -9.67 -7.36 3.61
C PRO A 6 -10.64 -6.25 3.21
N GLU A 7 -11.48 -5.78 4.13
CA GLU A 7 -12.39 -4.66 3.86
C GLU A 7 -11.60 -3.40 3.43
N GLU A 8 -12.20 -2.55 2.60
CA GLU A 8 -11.55 -1.31 2.20
C GLU A 8 -11.39 -0.40 3.44
N PRO A 9 -10.17 0.05 3.78
CA PRO A 9 -9.97 0.89 4.93
C PRO A 9 -10.33 2.35 4.60
N VAL A 10 -11.63 2.65 4.52
CA VAL A 10 -12.17 3.97 4.12
C VAL A 10 -11.59 5.09 4.98
N VAL A 11 -11.45 4.86 6.29
CA VAL A 11 -10.85 5.83 7.22
C VAL A 11 -9.40 6.18 6.81
N ILE A 12 -8.60 5.18 6.41
CA ILE A 12 -7.22 5.41 5.94
C ILE A 12 -7.22 6.18 4.62
N LYS A 13 -8.15 5.86 3.72
CA LYS A 13 -8.34 6.55 2.44
C LYS A 13 -8.66 8.04 2.66
N GLU A 14 -9.55 8.34 3.61
CA GLU A 14 -9.88 9.71 4.00
C GLU A 14 -8.69 10.46 4.59
N TYR A 15 -7.91 9.81 5.48
CA TYR A 15 -6.70 10.40 6.02
C TYR A 15 -5.66 10.73 4.93
N ILE A 16 -5.47 9.85 3.94
CA ILE A 16 -4.59 10.12 2.79
C ILE A 16 -5.07 11.36 2.04
N ARG A 17 -6.37 11.48 1.77
CA ARG A 17 -6.95 12.65 1.08
C ARG A 17 -6.78 13.93 1.88
N PHE A 18 -6.96 13.86 3.20
CA PHE A 18 -6.73 14.99 4.10
C PHE A 18 -5.26 15.42 4.05
N ALA A 19 -4.32 14.49 4.23
CA ALA A 19 -2.89 14.76 4.15
C ALA A 19 -2.49 15.37 2.80
N LYS A 20 -3.06 14.87 1.69
CA LYS A 20 -2.85 15.43 0.35
C LYS A 20 -3.26 16.89 0.27
N LYS A 21 -4.42 17.26 0.81
CA LYS A 21 -4.88 18.67 0.84
C LYS A 21 -3.93 19.56 1.63
N GLU A 22 -3.40 19.08 2.76
CA GLU A 22 -2.42 19.83 3.55
C GLU A 22 -1.08 19.98 2.83
N PHE A 23 -0.59 18.91 2.19
CA PHE A 23 0.64 18.97 1.42
C PHE A 23 0.52 19.83 0.16
N ASP A 24 -0.63 19.87 -0.50
CA ASP A 24 -0.85 20.75 -1.64
C ASP A 24 -0.65 22.23 -1.30
N LYS A 25 -1.02 22.65 -0.07
CA LYS A 25 -0.82 24.02 0.42
C LYS A 25 0.67 24.37 0.53
N ILE A 26 1.50 23.38 0.88
CA ILE A 26 2.95 23.55 1.11
C ILE A 26 3.72 23.40 -0.21
N PHE A 27 3.38 22.41 -1.03
CA PHE A 27 4.16 21.96 -2.19
C PHE A 27 3.55 22.33 -3.54
N ARG A 28 2.57 23.25 -3.58
CA ARG A 28 1.94 23.78 -4.81
C ARG A 28 1.44 22.67 -5.77
N LYS A 29 0.71 21.68 -5.24
CA LYS A 29 0.12 20.57 -6.01
C LYS A 29 1.13 19.73 -6.82
N SER A 30 2.25 19.35 -6.21
CA SER A 30 3.28 18.52 -6.87
C SER A 30 3.04 17.02 -6.69
N ARG A 31 3.58 16.20 -7.61
CA ARG A 31 3.62 14.73 -7.47
C ARG A 31 4.32 14.25 -6.18
N SER A 32 5.17 15.09 -5.60
CA SER A 32 5.80 14.82 -4.30
C SER A 32 4.78 14.85 -3.15
N ALA A 33 3.78 15.73 -3.22
CA ALA A 33 2.70 15.81 -2.22
C ALA A 33 1.87 14.52 -2.18
N GLU A 34 1.59 13.93 -3.34
CA GLU A 34 0.82 12.68 -3.46
C GLU A 34 1.56 11.49 -2.86
N ARG A 35 2.84 11.34 -3.21
CA ARG A 35 3.69 10.28 -2.67
C ARG A 35 3.84 10.40 -1.16
N LEU A 36 3.99 11.63 -0.66
CA LEU A 36 4.05 11.90 0.79
C LEU A 36 2.72 11.59 1.47
N ALA A 37 1.59 11.96 0.89
CA ALA A 37 0.26 11.70 1.46
C ALA A 37 0.00 10.20 1.66
N VAL A 38 0.36 9.39 0.67
CA VAL A 38 0.19 7.93 0.72
C VAL A 38 1.20 7.27 1.66
N TRP A 39 2.46 7.68 1.62
CA TRP A 39 3.54 6.96 2.29
C TRP A 39 3.75 7.38 3.75
N ARG A 40 3.58 8.67 4.08
CA ARG A 40 3.94 9.20 5.40
C ARG A 40 3.02 8.73 6.53
N LEU A 41 1.83 8.23 6.20
CA LEU A 41 0.85 7.85 7.21
C LEU A 41 1.08 6.47 7.81
N GLU A 42 1.90 5.61 7.17
CA GLU A 42 2.08 4.18 7.50
C GLU A 42 0.77 3.37 7.71
N GLY A 43 -0.40 4.00 7.57
CA GLY A 43 -1.69 3.42 7.92
C GLY A 43 -2.00 2.23 7.03
N LEU A 44 -1.87 2.41 5.72
CA LEU A 44 -2.14 1.35 4.77
C LEU A 44 -1.16 0.15 4.90
N PRO A 45 0.17 0.36 4.98
CA PRO A 45 1.09 -0.74 5.30
C PRO A 45 0.75 -1.47 6.61
N LYS A 46 0.48 -0.75 7.71
CA LYS A 46 0.16 -1.36 9.00
C LYS A 46 -1.14 -2.15 8.97
N TYR A 47 -2.16 -1.62 8.30
CA TYR A 47 -3.45 -2.25 8.11
C TYR A 47 -3.31 -3.59 7.37
N LEU A 48 -2.75 -3.57 6.16
CA LEU A 48 -2.58 -4.77 5.34
C LEU A 48 -1.70 -5.82 6.04
N TRP A 49 -0.67 -5.37 6.76
CA TRP A 49 0.12 -6.29 7.56
C TRP A 49 -0.67 -6.87 8.72
N GLY A 50 -1.49 -6.09 9.43
CA GLY A 50 -2.37 -6.61 10.47
C GLY A 50 -3.23 -7.78 9.97
N GLU A 51 -3.82 -7.61 8.79
CA GLU A 51 -4.67 -8.60 8.13
C GLU A 51 -3.90 -9.84 7.66
N TRP A 52 -2.70 -9.67 7.13
CA TRP A 52 -1.97 -10.77 6.46
C TRP A 52 -0.78 -11.33 7.25
N LYS A 53 -0.37 -10.71 8.35
CA LYS A 53 0.87 -11.02 9.11
C LYS A 53 1.04 -12.50 9.39
N SER A 54 -0.03 -13.18 9.83
CA SER A 54 0.04 -14.62 10.14
C SER A 54 0.42 -15.45 8.91
N LYS A 55 -0.20 -15.18 7.76
CA LYS A 55 0.10 -15.86 6.48
C LYS A 55 1.49 -15.46 5.96
N LEU A 56 1.78 -14.16 5.91
CA LEU A 56 3.07 -13.64 5.40
C LEU A 56 4.27 -14.19 6.19
N LYS A 57 4.17 -14.24 7.53
CA LYS A 57 5.23 -14.81 8.37
C LYS A 57 5.47 -16.30 8.13
N LYS A 58 4.41 -17.10 7.94
CA LYS A 58 4.53 -18.52 7.57
C LYS A 58 5.25 -18.73 6.24
N MET A 59 5.23 -17.70 5.39
CA MET A 59 5.85 -17.69 4.07
C MET A 59 7.25 -17.06 4.08
N GLY A 60 7.80 -16.76 5.27
CA GLY A 60 9.13 -16.16 5.42
C GLY A 60 9.20 -14.66 5.13
N ILE A 61 8.09 -13.99 4.85
CA ILE A 61 8.06 -12.55 4.60
C ILE A 61 8.15 -11.80 5.91
N THR A 62 9.17 -10.94 6.03
CA THR A 62 9.31 -10.03 7.16
C THR A 62 8.55 -8.73 6.91
N TRP A 63 8.36 -7.93 7.97
CA TRP A 63 7.81 -6.59 7.84
C TRP A 63 8.65 -5.72 6.90
N ARG A 64 9.99 -5.88 6.93
CA ARG A 64 10.91 -5.15 6.05
C ARG A 64 10.68 -5.50 4.58
N ASP A 65 10.49 -6.78 4.26
CA ASP A 65 10.24 -7.24 2.89
C ASP A 65 8.88 -6.77 2.40
N PHE A 66 7.87 -6.82 3.27
CA PHE A 66 6.55 -6.31 2.97
C PHE A 66 6.57 -4.81 2.64
N LEU A 67 7.30 -4.00 3.43
CA LEU A 67 7.48 -2.59 3.13
C LEU A 67 8.23 -2.38 1.80
N LYS A 68 9.27 -3.18 1.50
CA LYS A 68 9.97 -3.12 0.21
C LYS A 68 8.99 -3.37 -0.94
N ILE A 69 8.12 -4.38 -0.83
CA ILE A 69 7.11 -4.69 -1.85
C ILE A 69 6.14 -3.52 -2.02
N LEU A 70 5.56 -3.02 -0.92
CA LEU A 70 4.60 -1.90 -0.97
C LEU A 70 5.19 -0.61 -1.56
N ARG A 71 6.50 -0.36 -1.43
CA ARG A 71 7.13 0.80 -2.07
C ARG A 71 7.00 0.82 -3.59
N HIS A 72 6.87 -0.35 -4.23
CA HIS A 72 6.66 -0.44 -5.67
C HIS A 72 5.22 -0.09 -6.08
N HIS A 73 4.28 -0.15 -5.13
CA HIS A 73 2.86 0.13 -5.35
C HIS A 73 2.42 1.54 -4.93
N ILE A 74 3.36 2.48 -4.70
CA ILE A 74 3.02 3.86 -4.32
C ILE A 74 2.10 4.50 -5.36
N LEU A 75 2.33 4.25 -6.66
CA LEU A 75 1.47 4.79 -7.73
C LEU A 75 0.07 4.18 -7.69
N ASP A 76 -0.05 2.87 -7.45
CA ASP A 76 -1.33 2.18 -7.37
C ASP A 76 -2.13 2.66 -6.15
N MET A 77 -1.46 2.84 -5.01
CA MET A 77 -2.05 3.44 -3.82
C MET A 77 -2.51 4.89 -4.05
N ILE A 78 -1.79 5.68 -4.84
CA ILE A 78 -2.21 7.03 -5.25
C ILE A 78 -3.47 6.93 -6.12
N ARG A 79 -3.49 6.03 -7.10
CA ARG A 79 -4.65 5.82 -8.00
C ARG A 79 -5.89 5.41 -7.22
N TRP A 80 -5.73 4.52 -6.24
CA TRP A 80 -6.80 4.11 -5.32
C TRP A 80 -7.25 5.25 -4.40
N ALA A 81 -6.33 5.84 -3.64
CA ALA A 81 -6.71 6.75 -2.55
C ALA A 81 -7.08 8.16 -3.01
N ILE A 82 -6.38 8.70 -4.01
CA ILE A 82 -6.49 10.10 -4.41
C ILE A 82 -7.37 10.25 -5.65
N TYR A 83 -7.22 9.35 -6.63
CA TYR A 83 -7.86 9.48 -7.94
C TYR A 83 -9.11 8.62 -8.15
N ASP A 84 -9.39 7.67 -7.25
CA ASP A 84 -10.45 6.66 -7.43
C ASP A 84 -10.40 5.95 -8.80
N SER A 85 -9.20 5.83 -9.40
CA SER A 85 -8.98 5.22 -10.71
C SER A 85 -8.42 3.79 -10.63
N LEU A 86 -8.44 3.23 -9.42
CA LEU A 86 -8.10 1.85 -9.09
C LEU A 86 -9.00 1.44 -7.92
N SER A 87 -9.72 0.32 -8.07
CA SER A 87 -10.54 -0.23 -6.98
C SER A 87 -9.65 -0.80 -5.86
N TRP A 88 -10.25 -0.98 -4.68
CA TRP A 88 -9.55 -1.60 -3.56
C TRP A 88 -9.15 -3.04 -3.86
N GLU A 89 -10.04 -3.81 -4.47
CA GLU A 89 -9.82 -5.20 -4.87
C GLU A 89 -8.67 -5.31 -5.86
N GLU A 90 -8.58 -4.40 -6.84
CA GLU A 90 -7.47 -4.37 -7.79
C GLU A 90 -6.14 -4.04 -7.12
N LEU A 91 -6.11 -3.04 -6.23
CA LEU A 91 -4.90 -2.70 -5.47
C LEU A 91 -4.41 -3.91 -4.66
N VAL A 92 -5.31 -4.55 -3.93
CA VAL A 92 -4.99 -5.73 -3.11
C VAL A 92 -4.47 -6.88 -3.97
N ARG A 93 -5.10 -7.15 -5.12
CA ARG A 93 -4.66 -8.21 -6.05
C ARG A 93 -3.26 -7.92 -6.60
N GLN A 94 -2.96 -6.69 -7.01
CA GLN A 94 -1.63 -6.31 -7.50
C GLN A 94 -0.55 -6.49 -6.42
N ILE A 95 -0.84 -6.11 -5.18
CA ILE A 95 0.07 -6.32 -4.05
C ILE A 95 0.28 -7.82 -3.80
N GLU A 96 -0.79 -8.62 -3.83
CA GLU A 96 -0.71 -10.07 -3.66
C GLU A 96 0.14 -10.73 -4.76
N GLU A 97 -0.02 -10.30 -6.02
CA GLU A 97 0.79 -10.77 -7.14
C GLU A 97 2.28 -10.45 -6.95
N SER A 98 2.61 -9.24 -6.51
CA SER A 98 3.99 -8.86 -6.19
C SER A 98 4.57 -9.68 -5.04
N ILE A 99 3.76 -9.99 -4.02
CA ILE A 99 4.15 -10.89 -2.92
C ILE A 99 4.45 -12.30 -3.45
N LYS A 100 3.59 -12.85 -4.31
CA LYS A 100 3.79 -14.16 -4.94
C LYS A 100 5.08 -14.17 -5.78
N HIS A 101 5.33 -13.10 -6.52
CA HIS A 101 6.53 -12.96 -7.33
C HIS A 101 7.80 -12.87 -6.48
N PHE A 102 7.78 -12.08 -5.42
CA PHE A 102 8.88 -11.95 -4.47
C PHE A 102 9.30 -13.29 -3.87
N ILE A 103 8.32 -14.12 -3.46
CA ILE A 103 8.58 -15.46 -2.93
C ILE A 103 9.16 -16.38 -4.00
N LYS A 104 8.61 -16.35 -5.21
CA LYS A 104 9.03 -17.21 -6.32
C LYS A 104 10.49 -16.95 -6.72
N LEU A 105 10.93 -15.70 -6.68
CA LEU A 105 12.28 -15.32 -7.05
C LEU A 105 13.32 -15.57 -5.95
N GLY A 106 12.91 -15.88 -4.71
CA GLY A 106 13.83 -16.17 -3.61
C GLY A 106 14.76 -15.00 -3.27
N GLU A 107 14.41 -13.76 -3.64
CA GLU A 107 15.27 -12.60 -3.44
C GLU A 107 15.29 -12.15 -1.97
N ILE A 108 16.16 -12.82 -1.22
CA ILE A 108 16.77 -12.31 0.00
C ILE A 108 17.84 -11.30 -0.44
N TYR A 109 17.47 -10.02 -0.62
CA TYR A 109 18.42 -8.90 -0.66
C TYR A 109 18.65 -8.31 0.74
#